data_AF-A0A378UVC4-F1
#
_entry.id   AF-A0A378UVC4-F1
#
_cell.length_a   1.000
_cell.length_b   1.000
_cell.length_c   1.000
_cell.angle_alpha   90.00
_cell.angle_beta   90.00
_cell.angle_gamma   90.00
#
_symmetry.space_group_name_H-M   'P 1'
#
loop_
_entity.id
_entity.type
_entity.pdbx_description
1 polymer ?
#
loop_
_entity_poly.entity_id
_entity_poly.type
_entity_poly.pdbx_seq_one_letter_code
_entity_poly.pdbx_strand_id
1 'polypeptide(L)'
;MFKCLKRIRSGLPTGLDELAQLGCSLWKRRGEILAYLDVGISNDPVEAIDGRLEHLRGIALGFRNLNHYILRSLIHSGQRQERINALNREEPSKRGQCVDRGVKA
;
A
#
# COMPACT_ATOMS: atom_id res chain seq x y z
N MET A 1 -10.07 21.32 18.38
CA MET A 1 -8.67 20.82 18.39
C MET A 1 -7.65 21.76 19.06
N PHE A 2 -7.63 23.06 18.77
CA PHE A 2 -6.60 23.99 19.27
C PHE A 2 -6.38 24.00 20.80
N LYS A 3 -7.47 23.92 21.59
CA LYS A 3 -7.41 23.84 23.06
C LYS A 3 -6.63 22.60 23.53
N CYS A 4 -6.77 21.47 22.85
CA CYS A 4 -6.05 20.23 23.16
C CYS A 4 -4.56 20.37 22.88
N LEU A 5 -4.19 20.91 21.72
CA LEU A 5 -2.79 21.20 21.35
C LEU A 5 -2.10 22.08 22.40
N LYS A 6 -2.80 23.10 22.91
CA LYS A 6 -2.28 23.98 23.96
C LYS A 6 -2.07 23.24 25.29
N ARG A 7 -3.00 22.37 25.68
CA ARG A 7 -2.87 21.55 26.91
C ARG A 7 -1.73 20.55 26.83
N ILE A 8 -1.55 19.87 25.69
CA ILE A 8 -0.46 18.90 25.52
C ILE A 8 0.90 19.61 25.51
N ARG A 9 0.99 20.86 25.03
CA ARG A 9 2.25 21.61 25.04
C ARG A 9 2.71 22.03 26.43
N SER A 10 1.81 22.53 27.28
CA SER A 10 2.21 23.24 28.51
C SER A 10 1.53 22.73 29.78
N GLY A 11 0.64 21.74 29.68
CA GLY A 11 -0.17 21.23 30.79
C GLY A 11 0.18 19.81 31.20
N LEU A 12 1.36 19.30 30.83
CA LEU A 12 1.79 17.95 31.17
C LEU A 12 2.56 17.93 32.50
N PRO A 13 2.30 16.95 33.39
CA PRO A 13 3.10 16.73 34.59
C PRO A 13 4.49 16.19 34.25
N THR A 14 5.42 16.33 35.19
CA THR A 14 6.80 15.83 35.08
C THR A 14 6.82 14.31 34.94
N GLY A 15 7.73 13.77 34.11
CA GLY A 15 7.86 12.33 33.85
C GLY A 15 7.13 11.80 32.62
N LEU A 16 6.53 12.69 31.80
CA LEU A 16 5.91 12.37 30.52
C LEU A 16 6.70 12.96 29.35
N ASP A 17 7.99 12.65 29.28
CA ASP A 17 8.93 13.29 28.35
C ASP A 17 8.56 13.04 26.88
N GLU A 18 8.11 11.84 26.53
CA GLU A 18 7.64 11.49 25.18
C GLU A 18 6.41 12.31 24.78
N LEU A 19 5.48 12.51 25.71
CA LEU A 19 4.27 13.28 25.46
C LEU A 19 4.56 14.78 25.37
N ALA A 20 5.55 15.28 26.12
CA ALA A 20 6.06 16.64 25.99
C ALA A 20 6.74 16.85 24.62
N GLN A 21 7.52 15.86 24.16
CA GLN A 21 8.14 15.88 22.84
C GLN A 21 7.10 15.82 21.72
N LEU A 22 6.05 15.01 21.88
CA LEU A 22 4.90 14.99 20.97
C LEU A 22 4.20 16.35 20.96
N GLY A 23 3.95 16.95 22.13
CA GLY A 23 3.36 18.29 22.26
C GLY A 23 4.17 19.36 21.52
N CYS A 24 5.49 19.30 21.59
CA CYS A 24 6.38 20.21 20.85
C CYS A 24 6.27 20.01 19.32
N SER A 25 6.25 18.76 18.87
CA SER A 25 6.14 18.40 17.45
C SER A 25 4.78 18.83 16.87
N LEU A 26 3.70 18.54 17.59
CA LEU A 26 2.35 18.96 17.23
C LEU A 26 2.21 20.48 17.21
N TRP A 27 2.86 21.19 18.15
CA TRP A 27 2.79 22.65 18.19
C TRP A 27 3.53 23.33 17.05
N LYS A 28 4.66 22.76 16.60
CA LYS A 28 5.40 23.24 15.42
C LYS A 28 4.54 23.15 14.16
N ARG A 29 3.78 22.06 14.00
CA ARG A 29 2.92 21.80 12.82
C ARG A 29 1.46 22.22 13.01
N ARG A 30 1.14 23.00 14.06
CA ARG A 30 -0.26 23.32 14.43
C ARG A 30 -1.09 23.93 13.30
N GLY A 31 -0.48 24.73 12.42
CA GLY A 31 -1.18 25.34 11.27
C GLY A 31 -1.67 24.27 10.29
N GLU A 32 -0.79 23.36 9.91
CA GLU A 32 -1.09 22.23 9.03
C GLU A 32 -2.14 21.29 9.66
N ILE A 33 -2.00 20.98 10.95
CA ILE A 33 -2.91 20.08 11.66
C ILE A 33 -4.32 20.66 11.74
N LEU A 34 -4.45 21.97 12.02
CA LEU A 34 -5.76 22.62 12.05
C LEU A 34 -6.37 22.63 10.65
N ALA A 35 -5.60 23.02 9.62
CA ALA A 35 -6.07 23.01 8.25
C ALA A 35 -6.52 21.61 7.80
N TYR A 36 -5.78 20.55 8.16
CA TYR A 36 -6.15 19.17 7.86
C TYR A 36 -7.50 18.78 8.48
N LEU A 37 -7.73 19.15 9.73
CA LEU A 37 -8.97 18.80 10.44
C LEU A 37 -10.18 19.63 9.99
N ASP A 38 -9.97 20.81 9.44
CA ASP A 38 -11.04 21.66 8.92
C ASP A 38 -11.60 21.14 7.59
N VAL A 39 -10.89 20.25 6.90
CA VAL A 39 -11.29 19.68 5.59
C VAL A 39 -12.44 18.66 5.71
N GLY A 40 -12.64 18.05 6.88
CA GLY A 40 -13.79 17.16 7.14
C GLY A 40 -13.82 15.85 6.34
N ILE A 41 -12.69 15.44 5.75
CA ILE A 41 -12.56 14.18 5.01
C ILE A 41 -12.18 13.06 6.00
N SER A 42 -12.78 11.88 5.83
CA SER A 42 -12.43 10.71 6.64
C SER A 42 -11.13 10.06 6.17
N ASN A 43 -10.45 9.39 7.11
CA ASN A 43 -9.24 8.61 6.80
C ASN A 43 -9.58 7.22 6.23
N ASP A 44 -10.85 6.85 6.16
CA ASP A 44 -11.31 5.51 5.77
C ASP A 44 -10.77 5.03 4.41
N PRO A 45 -10.69 5.87 3.35
CA PRO A 45 -10.13 5.43 2.08
C PRO A 45 -8.63 5.09 2.18
N VAL A 46 -7.89 5.85 3.00
CA VAL A 46 -6.46 5.64 3.24
C VAL A 46 -6.26 4.35 4.05
N GLU A 47 -7.05 4.17 5.10
CA GLU A 47 -7.04 2.95 5.93
C GLU A 47 -7.45 1.71 5.15
N ALA A 48 -8.43 1.82 4.24
CA ALA A 48 -8.83 0.74 3.37
C ALA A 48 -7.70 0.32 2.40
N ILE A 49 -6.89 1.27 1.94
CA ILE A 49 -5.71 0.97 1.10
C ILE A 49 -4.60 0.36 1.94
N ASP A 50 -4.30 0.93 3.11
CA ASP A 50 -3.21 0.47 3.98
C ASP A 50 -3.49 -0.94 4.50
N GLY A 51 -4.72 -1.22 4.95
CA GLY A 51 -5.14 -2.57 5.35
C GLY A 51 -5.01 -3.60 4.21
N ARG A 52 -5.25 -3.19 2.95
CA ARG A 52 -4.98 -4.06 1.79
C ARG A 52 -3.49 -4.26 1.56
N LEU A 53 -2.66 -3.24 1.73
CA LEU A 53 -1.21 -3.35 1.57
C LEU A 53 -0.59 -4.21 2.67
N GLU A 54 -1.02 -4.07 3.93
CA GLU A 54 -0.59 -4.91 5.03
C GLU A 54 -0.98 -6.37 4.81
N HIS A 55 -2.21 -6.62 4.36
CA HIS A 55 -2.66 -7.96 4.00
C HIS A 55 -1.81 -8.58 2.87
N LEU A 56 -1.50 -7.78 1.84
CA LEU A 56 -0.61 -8.19 0.75
C LEU A 56 0.83 -8.42 1.23
N ARG A 57 1.34 -7.66 2.19
CA ARG A 57 2.66 -7.87 2.82
C ARG A 57 2.70 -9.20 3.58
N GLY A 58 1.64 -9.57 4.28
CA GLY A 58 1.52 -10.89 4.91
C GLY A 58 1.63 -12.04 3.92
N ILE A 59 1.07 -11.87 2.72
CA ILE A 59 1.17 -12.83 1.60
C ILE A 59 2.57 -12.82 0.97
N ALA A 60 3.33 -11.72 1.10
CA ALA A 60 4.62 -11.49 0.45
C ALA A 60 5.86 -11.99 1.22
N LEU A 61 5.72 -12.44 2.47
CA LEU A 61 6.86 -12.93 3.24
C LEU A 61 7.52 -14.15 2.57
N GLY A 62 8.77 -13.98 2.13
CA GLY A 62 9.60 -15.04 1.55
C GLY A 62 9.70 -15.09 0.03
N PHE A 63 9.13 -14.14 -0.71
CA PHE A 63 9.17 -14.16 -2.17
C PHE A 63 10.44 -13.52 -2.76
N ARG A 64 11.13 -14.26 -3.64
CA ARG A 64 12.30 -13.80 -4.40
C ARG A 64 11.99 -13.43 -5.86
N ASN A 65 10.75 -13.66 -6.31
CA ASN A 65 10.31 -13.45 -7.70
C ASN A 65 9.02 -12.62 -7.76
N LEU A 66 9.09 -11.49 -8.49
CA LEU A 66 8.02 -10.51 -8.61
C LEU A 66 6.78 -11.05 -9.34
N ASN A 67 6.96 -11.92 -10.35
CA ASN A 67 5.83 -12.48 -11.12
C ASN A 67 4.96 -13.39 -10.25
N HIS A 68 5.58 -14.21 -9.39
CA HIS A 68 4.85 -15.04 -8.44
C HIS A 68 4.13 -14.22 -7.37
N TYR A 69 4.75 -13.11 -6.93
CA TYR A 69 4.10 -12.17 -6.02
C TYR A 69 2.85 -11.57 -6.64
N ILE A 70 2.96 -11.01 -7.85
CA ILE A 70 1.81 -10.42 -8.56
C ILE A 70 0.71 -11.46 -8.74
N LEU A 71 1.01 -12.63 -9.30
CA LEU A 71 0.02 -13.69 -9.54
C LEU A 71 -0.78 -14.04 -8.27
N ARG A 72 -0.08 -14.20 -7.14
CA ARG A 72 -0.69 -14.55 -5.85
C ARG A 72 -1.52 -13.40 -5.27
N SER A 73 -1.03 -12.16 -5.37
CA SER A 73 -1.78 -10.96 -4.97
C SER A 73 -3.07 -10.80 -5.77
N LEU A 74 -3.06 -11.11 -7.08
CA LEU A 74 -4.24 -11.05 -7.95
C LEU A 74 -5.27 -12.12 -7.58
N ILE A 75 -4.84 -13.37 -7.38
CA ILE A 75 -5.71 -14.48 -6.96
C ILE A 75 -6.37 -14.15 -5.62
N HIS A 76 -5.58 -13.66 -4.66
CA HIS A 76 -6.06 -13.40 -3.30
C HIS A 76 -6.97 -12.16 -3.21
N SER A 77 -6.82 -11.21 -4.14
CA SER A 77 -7.72 -10.04 -4.25
C SER A 77 -8.99 -10.31 -5.07
N GLY A 78 -9.25 -11.56 -5.48
CA GLY A 78 -10.45 -11.95 -6.23
C GLY A 78 -10.45 -11.52 -7.71
N GLN A 79 -9.29 -11.23 -8.31
CA GLN A 79 -9.25 -10.76 -9.71
C GLN A 79 -9.57 -11.88 -10.70
N ARG A 80 -10.52 -11.61 -11.62
CA ARG A 80 -10.99 -12.53 -12.67
C ARG A 80 -9.83 -13.00 -13.56
N GLN A 81 -9.91 -14.27 -13.96
CA GLN A 81 -8.95 -15.05 -14.76
C GLN A 81 -8.23 -14.29 -15.89
N GLU A 82 -8.89 -13.29 -16.49
CA GLU A 82 -8.38 -12.48 -17.60
C GLU A 82 -7.08 -11.72 -17.28
N ARG A 83 -6.95 -11.12 -16.09
CA ARG A 83 -5.72 -10.36 -15.72
C ARG A 83 -4.56 -11.28 -15.36
N ILE A 84 -4.87 -12.47 -14.85
CA ILE A 84 -3.91 -13.56 -14.61
C ILE A 84 -3.36 -14.06 -15.97
N ASN A 85 -4.24 -14.24 -16.96
CA ASN A 85 -3.85 -14.68 -18.30
C ASN A 85 -3.00 -13.65 -19.06
N ALA A 86 -3.19 -12.35 -18.79
CA ALA A 86 -2.38 -11.29 -19.42
C ALA A 86 -0.91 -11.31 -18.95
N LEU A 87 -0.65 -11.57 -17.67
CA LEU A 87 0.73 -11.68 -17.14
C LEU A 87 1.46 -12.93 -17.64
N ASN A 88 0.73 -14.03 -17.85
CA ASN A 88 1.29 -15.26 -18.39
C ASN A 88 1.64 -15.16 -19.89
N ARG A 89 1.24 -14.10 -20.60
CA ARG A 89 1.56 -13.88 -22.02
C ARG A 89 2.86 -13.12 -22.26
N GLU A 90 3.54 -12.61 -21.23
CA GLU A 90 4.83 -11.92 -21.38
C GLU A 90 6.04 -12.87 -21.56
N GLU A 91 5.83 -14.18 -21.59
CA GLU A 91 6.85 -15.16 -22.02
C GLU A 91 6.59 -15.57 -23.48
N PRO A 92 7.19 -14.92 -24.49
CA PRO A 92 7.12 -15.43 -25.84
C PRO A 92 8.01 -16.66 -25.93
N SER A 93 7.36 -17.83 -25.95
CA SER A 93 7.95 -19.08 -26.43
C SER A 93 8.61 -18.84 -27.79
N LYS A 94 9.95 -18.76 -27.79
CA LYS A 94 10.77 -18.82 -29.00
C LYS A 94 11.68 -20.05 -28.88
N ARG A 95 11.27 -21.14 -29.54
CA ARG A 95 12.09 -22.24 -30.13
C ARG A 95 11.16 -23.46 -30.34
N GLY A 96 10.78 -23.89 -31.53
CA GLY A 96 10.99 -23.38 -32.88
C GLY A 96 9.97 -24.01 -33.81
N GLN A 97 9.36 -23.20 -34.67
CA GLN A 97 8.68 -23.68 -35.88
C GLN A 97 9.77 -23.87 -36.94
N CYS A 98 10.14 -25.12 -37.21
CA CYS A 98 10.83 -25.48 -38.44
C CYS A 98 9.79 -25.78 -39.52
N VAL A 99 9.60 -24.78 -40.38
CA VAL A 99 9.42 -24.82 -41.85
C VAL A 99 8.71 -26.02 -42.50
N ASP A 100 7.67 -25.64 -43.24
CA ASP A 100 7.09 -26.29 -44.42
C ASP A 100 8.03 -27.23 -45.18
N ARG A 101 7.52 -28.42 -45.51
CA ARG A 101 7.64 -28.98 -46.87
C ARG A 101 6.36 -29.72 -47.20
N GLY A 102 5.59 -29.15 -48.14
CA GLY A 102 4.47 -29.82 -48.75
C GLY A 102 4.89 -31.02 -49.58
N VAL A 103 4.02 -32.03 -49.64
CA VAL A 103 3.85 -32.91 -50.80
C VAL A 103 2.34 -33.14 -50.94
N LYS A 104 1.80 -32.68 -52.07
CA LYS A 104 0.50 -33.07 -52.60
C LYS A 104 0.67 -34.34 -53.43
N ALA A 105 -0.39 -35.15 -53.42
CA ALA A 105 -0.68 -36.39 -54.17
C ALA A 105 -0.04 -37.66 -53.59
#